data_AF-A0A962ZG33-F1
#
_entry.id   AF-A0A962ZG33-F1
#
_cell.length_a   1.000
_cell.length_b   1.000
_cell.length_c   1.000
_cell.angle_alpha   90.00
_cell.angle_beta   90.00
_cell.angle_gamma   90.00
#
_symmetry.space_group_name_H-M   'P 1'
#
loop_
_entity.id
_entity.type
_entity.pdbx_description
1 polymer ?
#
loop_
_entity_poly.entity_id
_entity_poly.type
_entity_poly.pdbx_seq_one_letter_code
_entity_poly.pdbx_strand_id
1 'polypeptide(L)'
;THYVVRVEPFVPGQQLEQYRLQDANTLRALPDDQGVITSLYDDKGLVPHSARAERFLLWPLGVSSAGAMRQPGTHAISFFEKRHFDDADLPEKIFRPAP
;
A
#
# COMPACT_ATOMS: atom_id res chain seq x y z
N THR A 1 -3.26 13.25 -3.12
CA THR A 1 -2.35 14.32 -3.58
C THR A 1 -0.92 13.78 -3.70
N HIS A 2 -0.28 13.99 -4.84
CA HIS A 2 1.13 13.65 -5.06
C HIS A 2 1.95 14.91 -4.83
N TYR A 3 2.97 14.84 -3.97
CA TYR A 3 3.83 15.98 -3.63
C TYR A 3 5.25 15.69 -4.09
N VAL A 4 5.87 16.66 -4.74
CA VAL A 4 7.32 16.62 -4.99
C VAL A 4 7.98 17.08 -3.69
N VAL A 5 8.72 16.17 -3.05
CA VAL A 5 9.38 16.43 -1.76
C VAL A 5 10.75 17.09 -1.91
N ARG A 6 11.39 16.93 -3.07
CA ARG A 6 12.72 17.49 -3.36
C ARG A 6 12.88 17.72 -4.86
N VAL A 7 13.40 18.90 -5.21
CA VAL A 7 13.87 19.23 -6.57
C VAL A 7 15.27 19.78 -6.41
N GLU A 8 16.23 19.20 -7.12
CA GLU A 8 17.62 19.63 -7.12
C GLU A 8 18.01 20.00 -8.56
N PRO A 9 18.87 21.00 -8.77
CA PRO A 9 19.40 21.29 -10.10
C PRO A 9 20.12 20.08 -10.67
N PHE A 10 19.87 19.77 -11.93
CA PHE A 10 20.59 18.71 -12.63
C PHE A 10 22.07 19.08 -12.80
N VAL A 11 22.97 18.17 -12.42
CA VAL A 11 24.42 18.33 -12.62
C VAL A 11 24.86 17.51 -13.84
N PRO A 12 25.48 18.12 -14.86
CA PRO A 12 26.02 17.38 -16.00
C PRO A 12 27.00 16.27 -15.56
N GLY A 13 26.83 15.07 -16.11
CA GLY A 13 27.62 13.88 -15.73
C GLY A 13 27.01 13.04 -14.60
N GLN A 14 25.88 13.46 -14.02
CA GLN A 14 25.13 12.65 -13.07
C GLN A 14 24.47 11.45 -13.76
N GLN A 15 24.59 10.26 -13.15
CA GLN A 15 23.93 9.06 -13.66
C GLN A 15 22.41 9.24 -13.59
N LEU A 16 21.75 9.05 -14.73
CA LEU A 16 20.30 9.16 -14.86
C LEU A 16 19.69 7.76 -14.80
N GLU A 17 18.83 7.52 -13.82
CA GLU A 17 18.01 6.32 -13.77
C GLU A 17 16.70 6.59 -14.51
N GLN A 18 16.41 5.78 -15.54
CA GLN A 18 15.14 5.86 -16.26
C GLN A 18 14.11 4.95 -15.60
N TYR A 19 13.09 5.58 -14.99
CA TYR A 19 11.95 4.84 -14.48
C TYR A 19 11.02 4.42 -15.62
N ARG A 20 10.47 3.20 -15.50
CA ARG A 20 9.42 2.69 -16.39
C ARG A 20 8.20 2.36 -15.57
N LEU A 21 7.03 2.62 -16.15
CA LEU A 21 5.78 2.11 -15.61
C LEU A 21 5.72 0.59 -15.83
N GLN A 22 5.34 -0.14 -14.79
CA GLN A 22 5.21 -1.58 -14.77
C GLN A 22 3.89 -1.99 -14.13
N ASP A 23 3.39 -3.17 -14.47
CA ASP A 23 2.19 -3.72 -13.84
C ASP A 23 2.44 -3.99 -12.34
N ALA A 24 1.47 -3.65 -11.49
CA ALA A 24 1.64 -3.76 -10.04
C ALA A 24 1.90 -5.20 -9.56
N ASN A 25 1.48 -6.22 -10.32
CA ASN A 25 1.73 -7.62 -9.97
C ASN A 25 3.16 -8.05 -10.27
N THR A 26 3.83 -7.48 -11.27
CA THR A 26 5.25 -7.79 -11.53
C THR A 26 6.13 -7.28 -10.39
N LEU A 27 5.73 -6.19 -9.74
CA LEU A 27 6.43 -5.59 -8.60
C LEU A 27 6.41 -6.47 -7.33
N ARG A 28 5.59 -7.54 -7.29
CA ARG A 28 5.57 -8.51 -6.19
C ARG A 28 6.74 -9.50 -6.26
N ALA A 29 7.35 -9.66 -7.43
CA ALA A 29 8.44 -10.59 -7.68
C ALA A 29 9.34 -10.05 -8.80
N LEU A 30 10.28 -9.20 -8.41
CA LEU A 30 11.27 -8.58 -9.27
C LEU A 30 12.57 -9.38 -9.21
N PRO A 31 13.01 -10.00 -10.32
CA PRO A 31 14.35 -10.56 -10.39
C PRO A 31 15.38 -9.43 -10.39
N ASP A 32 16.42 -9.57 -9.58
CA ASP A 32 17.64 -8.78 -9.73
C ASP A 32 18.56 -9.34 -10.83
N ASP A 33 19.65 -8.65 -11.10
CA ASP A 33 20.63 -9.05 -12.13
C ASP A 33 21.31 -10.41 -11.84
N GLN A 34 21.17 -10.93 -10.62
CA GLN A 34 21.72 -12.21 -10.16
C GLN A 34 20.64 -13.32 -10.10
N GLY A 35 19.38 -12.99 -10.46
CA GLY A 35 18.25 -13.92 -10.43
C GLY A 35 17.61 -14.08 -9.05
N VAL A 36 18.01 -13.29 -8.05
CA VAL A 36 17.35 -13.24 -6.75
C VAL A 36 16.02 -12.52 -6.91
N ILE A 37 14.95 -13.13 -6.41
CA ILE A 37 13.61 -12.53 -6.44
C ILE A 37 13.44 -11.63 -5.22
N THR A 38 13.15 -10.35 -5.48
CA THR A 38 12.81 -9.35 -4.48
C THR A 38 11.38 -8.86 -4.69
N SER A 39 10.81 -8.21 -3.68
CA SER A 39 9.48 -7.60 -3.76
C SER A 39 9.60 -6.11 -3.48
N LEU A 40 8.86 -5.29 -4.22
CA LEU A 40 8.69 -3.87 -3.90
C LEU A 40 7.98 -3.68 -2.54
N TYR A 41 7.12 -4.64 -2.18
CA TYR A 41 6.32 -4.61 -0.96
C TYR A 41 7.02 -5.38 0.17
N ASP A 42 6.91 -4.89 1.40
CA ASP A 42 7.34 -5.59 2.61
C ASP A 42 6.38 -6.74 3.00
N ASP A 43 6.66 -7.39 4.12
CA ASP A 43 5.87 -8.49 4.70
C ASP A 43 4.42 -8.10 5.02
N LYS A 44 4.10 -6.79 5.04
CA LYS A 44 2.78 -6.22 5.29
C LYS A 44 2.16 -5.62 4.02
N GLY A 45 2.77 -5.80 2.85
CA GLY A 45 2.29 -5.25 1.59
C GLY A 45 2.42 -3.73 1.47
N LEU A 46 3.32 -3.13 2.25
CA LEU A 46 3.63 -1.70 2.20
C LEU A 46 4.79 -1.46 1.25
N VAL A 47 4.80 -0.33 0.54
CA VAL A 47 5.99 0.14 -0.17
C VAL A 47 6.87 0.89 0.83
N PRO A 48 8.07 0.39 1.18
CA PRO A 48 8.95 1.05 2.14
C PRO A 48 9.26 2.49 1.70
N HIS A 49 9.47 3.40 2.66
CA HIS A 49 9.76 4.82 2.42
C HIS A 49 8.65 5.63 1.73
N SER A 50 7.49 5.03 1.41
CA SER A 50 6.29 5.76 0.94
C SER A 50 5.40 6.26 2.08
N ALA A 51 5.88 6.16 3.32
CA ALA A 51 5.19 6.66 4.50
C ALA A 51 5.00 8.18 4.45
N ARG A 52 3.86 8.64 4.97
CA ARG A 52 3.48 10.05 5.02
C ARG A 52 3.36 10.51 6.46
N ALA A 53 3.83 11.72 6.75
CA ALA A 53 3.78 12.28 8.10
C ALA A 53 2.34 12.52 8.57
N GLU A 54 1.43 12.80 7.64
CA GLU A 54 0.00 13.01 7.89
C GLU A 54 -0.67 11.82 8.56
N ARG A 55 -0.08 10.61 8.49
CA ARG A 55 -0.58 9.40 9.17
C ARG A 55 -0.80 9.60 10.67
N PHE A 56 0.01 10.43 11.32
CA PHE A 56 -0.11 10.69 12.76
C PHE A 56 -1.26 11.66 13.10
N LEU A 57 -1.74 12.44 12.13
CA LEU A 57 -2.79 13.43 12.33
C LEU A 57 -4.17 12.93 11.90
N LEU A 58 -4.29 12.33 10.70
CA LEU A 58 -5.61 11.92 10.19
C LEU A 58 -5.91 10.42 10.40
N TRP A 59 -4.96 9.64 10.91
CA TRP A 59 -5.12 8.19 11.14
C TRP A 59 -4.65 7.76 12.55
N PRO A 60 -5.14 8.38 13.64
CA PRO A 60 -4.77 7.97 15.01
C PRO A 60 -5.28 6.56 15.37
N LEU A 61 -6.10 5.96 14.52
CA LEU A 61 -6.89 4.76 14.78
C LEU A 61 -6.21 3.43 14.39
N GLY A 62 -4.88 3.33 14.55
CA GLY A 62 -4.18 2.04 14.47
C GLY A 62 -3.81 1.54 13.07
N VAL A 63 -3.92 2.38 12.02
CA VAL A 63 -3.36 2.06 10.70
C VAL A 63 -1.85 2.31 10.70
N SER A 64 -1.07 1.25 10.50
CA SER A 64 0.40 1.27 10.61
C SER A 64 1.07 2.33 9.73
N SER A 65 0.64 2.46 8.47
CA SER A 65 1.17 3.46 7.54
C SER A 65 0.15 3.78 6.45
N ALA A 66 -0.80 4.66 6.78
CA ALA A 66 -1.80 5.15 5.84
C ALA A 66 -1.15 5.73 4.56
N GLY A 67 -1.62 5.28 3.40
CA GLY A 67 -1.10 5.69 2.09
C GLY A 67 0.13 4.92 1.58
N ALA A 68 0.79 4.12 2.44
CA ALA A 68 1.88 3.22 2.05
C ALA A 68 1.41 1.79 1.69
N MET A 69 0.18 1.44 2.08
CA MET A 69 -0.51 0.20 1.65
C MET A 69 -0.82 0.31 0.16
N ARG A 70 -0.11 -0.48 -0.65
CA ARG A 70 -0.23 -0.46 -2.12
C ARG A 70 -0.45 -1.86 -2.70
N GLN A 71 -0.23 -2.90 -1.90
CA GLN A 71 -0.55 -4.26 -2.29
C GLN A 71 -2.04 -4.56 -2.05
N PRO A 72 -2.80 -4.96 -3.08
CA PRO A 72 -4.16 -5.47 -2.90
C PRO A 72 -4.22 -6.57 -1.84
N GLY A 73 -5.22 -6.53 -0.97
CA GLY A 73 -5.44 -7.51 0.10
C GLY A 73 -4.75 -7.22 1.43
N THR A 74 -3.85 -6.24 1.51
CA THR A 74 -3.16 -5.87 2.77
C THR A 74 -3.65 -4.56 3.39
N HIS A 75 -4.73 -4.00 2.84
CA HIS A 75 -5.26 -2.72 3.29
C HIS A 75 -5.96 -2.87 4.64
N ALA A 76 -5.85 -1.84 5.50
CA ALA A 76 -6.62 -1.79 6.73
C ALA A 76 -8.12 -1.70 6.42
N ILE A 77 -8.87 -2.69 6.89
CA ILE A 77 -10.34 -2.78 6.75
C ILE A 77 -11.10 -2.42 8.04
N SER A 78 -10.40 -1.90 9.05
CA SER A 78 -11.00 -1.51 10.34
C SER A 78 -10.13 -0.50 11.09
N PHE A 79 -10.75 0.45 11.80
CA PHE A 79 -10.11 1.57 12.52
C PHE A 79 -10.38 1.52 14.03
N PHE A 80 -10.27 0.35 14.66
CA PHE A 80 -10.84 -0.04 15.98
C PHE A 80 -12.29 -0.59 15.87
N GLU A 81 -12.61 -1.61 16.69
CA GLU A 81 -13.82 -2.48 16.69
C GLU A 81 -13.83 -3.74 15.79
N LYS A 82 -14.95 -4.50 15.85
CA LYS A 82 -15.21 -5.80 15.20
C LYS A 82 -15.33 -5.63 13.68
N ARG A 83 -14.64 -6.51 12.95
CA ARG A 83 -14.74 -6.63 11.49
C ARG A 83 -15.97 -7.48 11.15
N HIS A 84 -16.90 -6.91 10.38
CA HIS A 84 -18.06 -7.63 9.84
C HIS A 84 -17.93 -7.94 8.34
N PHE A 85 -16.83 -7.55 7.70
CA PHE A 85 -16.67 -7.63 6.24
C PHE A 85 -16.48 -9.07 5.70
N ASP A 86 -16.18 -10.03 6.57
CA ASP A 86 -15.92 -11.44 6.21
C ASP A 86 -16.87 -12.42 6.92
N ASP A 87 -17.93 -11.92 7.58
CA ASP A 87 -18.91 -12.78 8.22
C ASP A 87 -19.81 -13.38 7.14
N ALA A 88 -19.51 -14.62 6.74
CA ALA A 88 -20.24 -15.34 5.69
C ALA A 88 -21.74 -15.46 6.01
N ASP A 89 -22.11 -15.41 7.29
CA ASP A 89 -23.51 -15.49 7.76
C ASP A 89 -24.12 -14.09 8.00
N LEU A 90 -23.44 -13.00 7.60
CA LEU A 90 -23.96 -11.65 7.78
C LEU A 90 -25.31 -11.44 7.09
N PRO A 91 -25.56 -11.92 5.86
CA PRO A 91 -26.85 -11.76 5.19
C PRO A 91 -28.02 -12.32 6.02
N GLU A 92 -27.86 -13.50 6.62
CA GLU A 92 -28.86 -14.19 7.45
C GLU A 92 -29.11 -13.44 8.76
N LYS A 93 -28.12 -12.71 9.26
CA LYS A 93 -28.23 -11.92 10.49
C LYS A 93 -28.93 -10.58 10.27
N ILE A 94 -28.81 -9.97 9.08
CA ILE A 94 -29.30 -8.60 8.81
C ILE A 94 -30.59 -8.57 8.01
N PHE A 95 -30.85 -9.56 7.14
CA PHE A 95 -32.06 -9.62 6.35
C PHE A 95 -33.10 -10.53 7.01
N ARG A 96 -34.36 -10.07 7.00
CA ARG A 96 -35.52 -10.89 7.36
C ARG A 96 -36.33 -11.10 6.09
N PRO A 97 -36.94 -12.28 5.89
CA PRO A 97 -37.85 -12.48 4.77
C PRO A 97 -38.94 -11.40 4.78
N ALA A 98 -39.21 -10.81 3.62
CA ALA A 98 -40.39 -9.96 3.46
C ALA A 98 -41.66 -10.82 3.65
N PRO A 99 -42.72 -10.26 4.26
CA PRO A 99 -43.97 -10.98 4.51
C PRO A 99 -44.66 -11.43 3.23
#